data_AF-A0AAF0ZGH0-F1
#
_entry.id   AF-A0AAF0ZGH0-F1
#
_cell.length_a   1.000
_cell.length_b   1.000
_cell.length_c   1.000
_cell.angle_alpha   90.00
_cell.angle_beta   90.00
_cell.angle_gamma   90.00
#
_symmetry.space_group_name_H-M   'P 1'
#
loop_
_entity.id
_entity.type
_entity.pdbx_description
1 polymer ?
#
loop_
_entity_poly.entity_id
_entity_poly.type
_entity_poly.pdbx_seq_one_letter_code
_entity_poly.pdbx_strand_id
1 'polypeptide(L)' 'MTREYSLRVRLTDDEKSRLAYYAKRKNVSMSEIIQDYCKRLPKPPSAKD' A
#
# COMPACT_ATOMS: atom_id res chain seq x y z
N MET A 1 1.81 -14.60 7.36
CA MET A 1 3.07 -13.84 7.50
C MET A 1 2.78 -12.56 8.25
N THR A 2 3.46 -12.35 9.37
CA THR A 2 3.37 -11.11 10.15
C THR A 2 4.02 -9.98 9.35
N ARG A 3 3.41 -8.79 9.35
CA ARG A 3 3.98 -7.61 8.69
C ARG A 3 4.92 -6.92 9.68
N GLU A 4 6.22 -7.07 9.46
CA GLU A 4 7.25 -6.58 10.40
C GLU A 4 7.78 -5.18 10.03
N TYR A 5 7.62 -4.78 8.76
CA TYR A 5 8.18 -3.53 8.24
C TYR A 5 7.13 -2.43 8.11
N SER A 6 7.55 -1.19 8.36
CA SER A 6 6.72 0.02 8.24
C SER A 6 7.15 0.88 7.06
N LEU A 7 6.18 1.43 6.33
CA LEU A 7 6.39 2.38 5.24
C LEU A 7 5.77 3.74 5.61
N ARG A 8 6.58 4.79 5.63
CA ARG A 8 6.11 6.17 5.79
C ARG A 8 6.13 6.88 4.43
N VAL A 9 4.96 7.27 3.93
CA VAL A 9 4.80 7.99 2.66
C VAL A 9 4.35 9.42 2.94
N ARG A 10 5.00 10.40 2.30
CA ARG A 10 4.53 11.79 2.30
C ARG A 10 3.53 11.96 1.16
N LEU A 11 2.37 12.53 1.48
CA LEU A 11 1.29 12.76 0.53
C LEU A 11 0.90 14.24 0.60
N THR A 12 0.53 14.80 -0.55
CA THR A 12 -0.23 16.05 -0.63
C THR A 12 -1.67 15.84 -0.14
N ASP A 13 -2.40 16.93 0.12
CA ASP A 13 -3.79 16.85 0.56
C ASP A 13 -4.70 16.17 -0.48
N ASP A 14 -4.47 16.41 -1.78
CA ASP A 14 -5.22 15.77 -2.87
C ASP A 14 -4.96 14.26 -2.92
N GLU A 15 -3.70 13.83 -2.84
CA GLU A 15 -3.34 12.41 -2.82
C GLU A 15 -3.93 11.68 -1.61
N LYS A 16 -3.85 12.30 -0.43
CA LYS A 16 -4.44 11.75 0.80
C LYS A 16 -5.97 11.62 0.66
N SER A 17 -6.63 12.64 0.11
CA SER A 17 -8.07 12.65 -0.10
C SER A 17 -8.53 11.56 -1.07
N ARG A 18 -7.80 11.39 -2.18
CA ARG A 18 -8.04 10.32 -3.15
C ARG A 18 -7.85 8.93 -2.52
N LEU A 19 -6.78 8.74 -1.75
CA LEU A 19 -6.49 7.48 -1.06
C LEU A 19 -7.58 7.13 -0.04
N ALA A 20 -7.99 8.11 0.78
CA ALA A 20 -9.06 7.93 1.77
C ALA A 20 -10.40 7.62 1.10
N TYR A 21 -10.74 8.31 0.03
CA TYR A 21 -11.97 8.05 -0.74
C TYR A 21 -11.98 6.63 -1.33
N TYR A 22 -10.86 6.20 -1.94
CA TYR A 22 -10.74 4.87 -2.52
C TYR A 22 -10.82 3.76 -1.47
N ALA A 23 -10.17 3.95 -0.32
CA ALA A 23 -10.23 3.05 0.83
C ALA A 23 -11.68 2.92 1.34
N LYS A 24 -12.37 4.06 1.50
CA LYS A 24 -13.79 4.10 1.91
C LYS A 24 -14.69 3.35 0.92
N ARG A 25 -14.51 3.57 -0.39
CA ARG A 25 -15.31 2.88 -1.43
C ARG A 25 -15.14 1.36 -1.39
N LYS A 26 -13.95 0.89 -1.01
CA LYS A 26 -13.63 -0.55 -0.89
C LYS A 26 -13.90 -1.13 0.49
N ASN A 27 -14.37 -0.32 1.45
CA ASN A 27 -14.58 -0.69 2.85
C ASN A 27 -13.33 -1.31 3.51
N VAL A 28 -12.15 -0.74 3.22
CA VAL A 28 -10.86 -1.17 3.76
C VAL A 28 -10.08 0.04 4.28
N SER A 29 -8.99 -0.21 5.00
CA SER A 29 -8.08 0.85 5.43
C SER A 29 -7.21 1.40 4.29
N MET A 30 -6.72 2.64 4.43
CA MET A 30 -5.74 3.21 3.49
C MET A 30 -4.48 2.35 3.40
N SER A 31 -4.04 1.77 4.54
CA SER A 31 -2.89 0.87 4.59
C SER A 31 -3.10 -0.39 3.76
N GLU A 32 -4.31 -0.95 3.72
CA GLU A 32 -4.63 -2.10 2.88
C GLU A 32 -4.57 -1.77 1.40
N ILE A 33 -4.96 -0.56 0.99
CA ILE A 33 -4.80 -0.11 -0.40
C ILE A 33 -3.32 -0.10 -0.79
N ILE A 34 -2.45 0.47 0.05
CA ILE A 34 -1.00 0.51 -0.21
C ILE A 34 -0.42 -0.90 -0.25
N GLN A 35 -0.85 -1.78 0.68
CA GLN A 35 -0.41 -3.17 0.68
C GLN A 35 -0.86 -3.94 -0.56
N ASP A 36 -2.07 -3.68 -1.06
CA ASP A 36 -2.55 -4.27 -2.31
C ASP A 36 -1.70 -3.82 -3.50
N TYR A 37 -1.31 -2.55 -3.55
CA TYR A 37 -0.35 -2.07 -4.54
C TYR A 37 1.00 -2.78 -4.41
N CYS A 38 1.53 -2.95 -3.20
CA CYS A 38 2.78 -3.69 -2.99
C CYS A 38 2.72 -5.14 -3.49
N LYS A 39 1.56 -5.82 -3.37
CA LYS A 39 1.36 -7.19 -3.86
C LYS A 39 1.36 -7.29 -5.39
N ARG A 40 1.04 -6.21 -6.10
CA ARG A 40 1.01 -6.14 -7.57
C ARG A 40 2.39 -5.84 -8.17
N LEU A 41 3.35 -5.43 -7.35
CA LEU A 41 4.71 -5.19 -7.81
C LEU A 41 5.35 -6.50 -8.27
N PRO A 42 6.19 -6.45 -9.32
CA PRO A 42 6.93 -7.63 -9.76
C PRO A 42 7.81 -8.14 -8.61
N LYS A 43 7.89 -9.47 -8.48
CA LYS A 43 8.87 -10.07 -7.56
C LYS A 43 10.27 -9.69 -8.04
N PRO A 44 11.17 -9.24 -7.16
CA PRO A 44 12.55 -9.02 -7.56
C PRO A 44 13.11 -10.33 -8.15
N PRO A 45 13.96 -10.27 -9.19
CA PRO A 45 14.70 -11.44 -9.64
C PRO A 45 15.47 -11.95 -8.43
N SER A 46 15.26 -13.23 -8.12
CA SER A 46 15.66 -13.85 -6.86
C SER A 46 17.02 -13.36 -6.34
N ALA A 47 17.04 -12.86 -5.10
CA ALA A 47 18.14 -13.22 -4.22
C ALA A 47 18.11 -14.76 -4.21
N LYS A 48 19.04 -15.35 -4.96
CA LYS A 48 19.16 -16.80 -5.13
C LYS A 48 19.25 -17.46 -3.75
N ASP A 49 18.60 -18.64 -3.67
CA ASP A 49 18.69 -19.68 -2.65
C ASP A 49 19.98 -19.67 -1.80
#